data_AF-A0A2G6FG34-F1
#
_entry.id   AF-A0A2G6FG34-F1
#
_cell.length_a   1.000
_cell.length_b   1.000
_cell.length_c   1.000
_cell.angle_alpha   90.00
_cell.angle_beta   90.00
_cell.angle_gamma   90.00
#
_symmetry.space_group_name_H-M   'P 1'
#
loop_
_entity.id
_entity.type
_entity.pdbx_description
1 polymer ?
#
loop_
_entity_poly.entity_id
_entity_poly.type
_entity_poly.pdbx_seq_one_letter_code
_entity_poly.pdbx_strand_id
1 'polypeptide(L)'
;MGCTPQDLKSEALLVAYQTISSLLQNNKDLSFMSRYFRVIFRSRCIQMTMGIRVVADLDPEKIREPEKDDTQLQGLDQDVIDAALATLTNRQRQVAGWILNQPLPVTTNLIGEHFGISTRGVRRLINDAITRIENEHRNVCRAIPAHT
;
A
#
# COMPACT_ATOMS: atom_id res chain seq x y z
N MET A 1 -13.65 12.25 -18.08
CA MET A 1 -12.99 11.91 -19.35
C MET A 1 -12.82 10.40 -19.38
N GLY A 2 -13.44 9.71 -20.33
CA GLY A 2 -13.39 8.25 -20.42
C GLY A 2 -12.13 7.76 -21.12
N CYS A 3 -11.61 6.60 -20.70
CA CYS A 3 -10.52 5.89 -21.39
C CYS A 3 -10.89 5.62 -22.85
N THR A 4 -10.04 6.03 -23.79
CA THR A 4 -10.23 5.68 -25.21
C THR A 4 -9.74 4.25 -25.48
N PRO A 5 -10.23 3.59 -26.55
CA PRO A 5 -9.69 2.28 -26.97
C PRO A 5 -8.18 2.32 -27.28
N GLN A 6 -7.68 3.49 -27.70
CA GLN A 6 -6.27 3.70 -28.01
C GLN A 6 -5.41 3.72 -26.74
N ASP A 7 -5.92 4.28 -25.64
CA ASP A 7 -5.26 4.24 -24.33
C ASP A 7 -5.13 2.80 -23.84
N LEU A 8 -6.19 2.01 -24.00
CA LEU A 8 -6.20 0.59 -23.61
C LEU A 8 -5.17 -0.23 -24.40
N LYS A 9 -5.04 0.04 -25.71
CA LYS A 9 -4.07 -0.62 -26.58
C LYS A 9 -2.63 -0.24 -26.23
N SER A 10 -2.40 1.03 -25.91
CA SER A 10 -1.09 1.54 -25.50
C SER A 10 -0.66 0.94 -24.16
N GLU A 11 -1.59 0.88 -23.20
CA GLU A 11 -1.36 0.27 -21.89
C GLU A 11 -1.08 -1.24 -22.02
N ALA A 12 -1.79 -1.94 -22.90
CA ALA A 12 -1.53 -3.35 -23.18
C ALA A 12 -0.11 -3.58 -23.70
N LEU A 13 0.38 -2.71 -24.60
CA LEU A 13 1.76 -2.80 -25.11
C LEU A 13 2.79 -2.56 -24.01
N LEU A 14 2.58 -1.56 -23.16
CA LEU A 14 3.45 -1.27 -22.01
C LEU A 14 3.51 -2.46 -21.05
N VAL A 15 2.36 -3.03 -20.70
CA VAL A 15 2.30 -4.19 -19.79
C VAL A 15 2.95 -5.42 -20.42
N ALA A 16 2.78 -5.66 -21.72
CA ALA A 16 3.45 -6.75 -22.41
C ALA A 16 4.98 -6.60 -22.34
N TYR A 17 5.49 -5.39 -22.62
CA TYR A 17 6.91 -5.10 -22.53
C TYR A 17 7.46 -5.26 -21.10
N GLN A 18 6.75 -4.72 -20.10
CA GLN A 18 7.12 -4.85 -18.69
C GLN A 18 7.14 -6.33 -18.26
N THR A 19 6.15 -7.11 -18.68
CA THR A 19 6.06 -8.53 -18.36
C THR A 19 7.23 -9.31 -18.95
N ILE A 20 7.54 -9.10 -20.22
CA ILE A 20 8.67 -9.74 -20.90
C ILE A 20 9.99 -9.35 -20.22
N SER A 21 10.18 -8.05 -19.98
CA SER A 21 11.39 -7.52 -19.33
C SER A 21 11.58 -8.11 -17.93
N SER A 22 10.52 -8.20 -17.14
CA SER A 22 10.56 -8.78 -15.80
C SER A 22 10.86 -10.28 -15.82
N LEU A 23 10.28 -11.03 -16.77
CA LEU A 23 10.59 -12.47 -16.91
C LEU A 23 12.06 -12.69 -17.31
N LEU A 24 12.58 -11.88 -18.25
CA LEU A 24 13.98 -11.96 -18.68
C LEU A 24 14.94 -11.59 -17.54
N GLN A 25 14.69 -10.48 -16.83
CA GLN A 25 15.53 -10.03 -15.70
C GLN A 25 15.59 -11.07 -14.57
N ASN A 26 14.49 -11.79 -14.34
CA ASN A 26 14.39 -12.80 -13.29
C ASN A 26 14.73 -14.23 -13.77
N ASN A 27 15.30 -14.40 -14.97
CA ASN A 27 15.59 -15.70 -15.60
C ASN A 27 14.39 -16.67 -15.53
N LYS A 28 13.19 -16.16 -15.77
CA LYS A 28 11.94 -16.94 -15.79
C LYS A 28 11.58 -17.34 -17.21
N ASP A 29 10.86 -18.45 -17.33
CA ASP A 29 10.37 -18.94 -18.62
C ASP A 29 9.32 -17.98 -19.22
N LEU A 30 9.51 -17.64 -20.49
CA LEU A 30 8.60 -16.82 -21.30
C LEU A 30 7.23 -17.48 -21.50
N SER A 31 7.11 -18.80 -21.30
CA SER A 31 5.82 -19.51 -21.32
C SER A 31 4.82 -18.93 -20.30
N PHE A 32 5.31 -18.32 -19.22
CA PHE A 32 4.47 -17.67 -18.21
C PHE A 32 3.94 -16.29 -18.62
N MET A 33 4.43 -15.71 -19.72
CA MET A 33 4.09 -14.36 -20.18
C MET A 33 2.58 -14.13 -20.21
N SER A 34 1.82 -15.05 -20.82
CA SER A 34 0.36 -14.92 -20.94
C SER A 34 -0.36 -14.83 -19.59
N ARG A 35 0.13 -15.53 -18.56
CA ARG A 35 -0.44 -15.51 -17.21
C ARG A 35 -0.11 -14.21 -16.49
N TYR A 36 1.15 -13.79 -16.51
CA TYR A 36 1.58 -12.54 -15.87
C TYR A 36 0.95 -11.32 -16.53
N PHE A 37 0.95 -11.29 -17.87
CA PHE A 37 0.35 -10.24 -18.66
C PHE A 37 -1.12 -10.03 -18.26
N ARG A 38 -1.93 -11.10 -18.20
CA ARG A 38 -3.35 -11.00 -17.85
C ARG A 38 -3.57 -10.40 -16.46
N VAL A 39 -2.77 -10.81 -15.48
CA VAL A 39 -2.88 -10.32 -14.10
C VAL A 39 -2.54 -8.83 -14.03
N ILE A 40 -1.40 -8.44 -14.61
CA ILE A 40 -0.92 -7.05 -14.57
C ILE A 40 -1.84 -6.14 -15.39
N PHE A 41 -2.22 -6.57 -16.59
CA PHE A 41 -3.06 -5.78 -17.50
C PHE A 41 -4.46 -5.56 -16.91
N ARG A 42 -5.06 -6.60 -16.30
CA ARG A 42 -6.34 -6.45 -15.58
C ARG A 42 -6.24 -5.42 -14.47
N SER A 43 -5.15 -5.43 -13.70
CA SER A 43 -4.92 -4.44 -12.63
C SER A 43 -4.82 -3.03 -13.20
N ARG A 44 -4.11 -2.83 -14.31
CA ARG A 44 -4.00 -1.53 -15.00
C ARG A 44 -5.35 -1.02 -15.50
N CYS A 45 -6.15 -1.88 -16.13
CA CYS A 45 -7.49 -1.50 -16.58
C CYS A 45 -8.37 -1.03 -15.41
N ILE A 46 -8.32 -1.71 -14.26
CA ILE A 46 -9.04 -1.28 -13.05
C ILE A 46 -8.55 0.09 -12.58
N GLN A 47 -7.23 0.31 -12.51
CA GLN A 47 -6.65 1.61 -12.13
C GLN A 47 -7.10 2.74 -13.07
N MET A 48 -7.11 2.49 -14.38
CA MET A 48 -7.58 3.45 -15.39
C MET A 48 -9.06 3.81 -15.19
N THR A 49 -9.90 2.83 -14.84
CA THR A 49 -11.33 3.10 -14.58
C THR A 49 -11.57 3.89 -13.30
N MET A 50 -10.66 3.81 -12.33
CA MET A 50 -10.78 4.52 -11.04
C MET A 50 -10.27 5.97 -11.11
N GLY A 51 -9.74 6.44 -12.24
CA GLY A 51 -9.18 7.80 -12.38
C GLY A 51 -7.96 8.05 -11.49
N ILE A 52 -7.35 6.99 -10.97
CA ILE A 52 -6.20 7.07 -10.08
C ILE A 52 -4.99 7.44 -10.93
N ARG A 53 -4.37 8.58 -10.62
CA ARG A 53 -3.05 8.95 -11.14
C ARG A 53 -2.10 7.83 -10.74
N VAL A 54 -1.68 7.02 -11.71
CA VAL A 54 -0.66 5.99 -11.51
C VAL A 54 0.64 6.72 -11.27
N VAL A 55 0.90 7.07 -10.00
CA VAL A 55 2.27 7.27 -9.54
C VAL A 55 2.94 5.95 -9.84
N ALA A 56 3.90 5.96 -10.77
CA ALA A 56 4.67 4.78 -11.13
C ALA A 56 5.10 4.10 -9.83
N ASP A 57 4.69 2.85 -9.67
CA ASP A 57 5.00 2.00 -8.52
C ASP A 57 6.52 1.98 -8.39
N LEU A 58 7.03 2.88 -7.54
CA LEU A 58 8.40 2.91 -7.09
C LEU A 58 8.55 1.61 -6.32
N ASP A 59 9.31 0.70 -6.92
CA ASP A 59 9.95 -0.45 -6.29
C ASP A 59 9.69 -0.52 -4.77
N PRO A 60 8.86 -1.47 -4.28
CA PRO A 60 8.50 -1.53 -2.86
C PRO A 60 9.70 -1.81 -1.94
N GLU A 61 10.88 -2.08 -2.49
CA GLU A 61 12.16 -2.16 -1.76
C GLU A 61 12.91 -0.83 -1.68
N LYS A 62 12.51 0.18 -2.46
CA LYS A 62 13.12 1.51 -2.50
C LYS A 62 12.21 2.52 -1.80
N ILE A 63 12.09 2.36 -0.48
CA ILE A 63 11.61 3.44 0.38
C ILE A 63 12.59 4.60 0.18
N ARG A 64 12.21 5.59 -0.63
CA ARG A 64 12.93 6.86 -0.63
C ARG A 64 12.65 7.49 0.71
N GLU A 65 13.68 7.62 1.54
CA GLU A 65 13.61 8.54 2.68
C GLU A 65 13.14 9.88 2.12
N PRO A 66 12.04 10.46 2.63
CA PRO A 66 11.71 11.82 2.28
C PRO A 66 12.94 12.67 2.65
N GLU A 67 13.41 13.50 1.72
CA GLU A 67 14.35 14.57 2.06
C GLU A 67 13.76 15.27 3.29
N LYS A 68 14.61 15.55 4.29
CA LYS A 68 14.24 16.25 5.52
C LYS A 68 13.71 17.62 5.15
N ASP A 69 12.46 17.67 4.74
CA ASP A 69 11.70 18.89 4.69
C ASP A 69 11.36 19.15 6.14
N ASP A 70 11.95 20.20 6.71
CA ASP A 70 11.68 20.73 8.04
C ASP A 70 10.24 21.31 8.12
N THR A 71 9.29 20.69 7.43
CA THR A 71 7.88 20.86 7.69
C THR A 71 7.64 20.25 9.05
N GLN A 72 7.64 21.11 10.08
CA GLN A 72 7.28 20.80 11.45
C GLN A 72 6.12 19.80 11.44
N LEU A 73 6.44 18.53 11.70
CA LEU A 73 5.47 17.51 12.04
C LEU A 73 4.76 18.07 13.26
N GLN A 74 3.58 18.69 13.06
CA GLN A 74 2.63 18.86 14.14
C GLN A 74 2.40 17.45 14.67
N GLY A 75 3.05 17.15 15.80
CA GLY A 75 2.91 15.86 16.44
C GLY A 75 1.41 15.60 16.58
N LEU A 76 0.94 14.50 16.00
CA LEU A 76 -0.42 14.05 16.27
C LEU A 76 -0.56 13.91 17.78
N ASP A 77 -1.66 14.45 18.30
CA ASP A 77 -1.94 14.42 19.73
C ASP A 77 -1.94 12.96 20.21
N GLN A 78 -1.28 12.70 21.34
CA GLN A 78 -1.07 11.32 21.82
C GLN A 78 -2.41 10.60 22.04
N ASP A 79 -3.43 11.35 22.45
CA ASP A 79 -4.79 10.86 22.64
C ASP A 79 -5.42 10.32 21.35
N VAL A 80 -5.10 10.92 20.20
CA VAL A 80 -5.60 10.48 18.88
C VAL A 80 -4.92 9.17 18.48
N ILE A 81 -3.62 9.04 18.76
CA ILE A 81 -2.84 7.82 18.50
C ILE A 81 -3.39 6.67 19.36
N ASP A 82 -3.61 6.92 20.65
CA ASP A 82 -4.10 5.91 21.58
C ASP A 82 -5.54 5.47 21.24
N ALA A 83 -6.40 6.40 20.83
CA ALA A 83 -7.74 6.10 20.32
C ALA A 83 -7.70 5.23 19.06
N ALA A 84 -6.81 5.54 18.10
CA ALA A 84 -6.65 4.74 16.89
C ALA A 84 -6.10 3.33 17.22
N LEU A 85 -5.14 3.22 18.14
CA LEU A 85 -4.60 1.94 18.59
C LEU A 85 -5.63 1.10 19.35
N ALA A 86 -6.61 1.72 20.03
CA ALA A 86 -7.69 1.02 20.72
C ALA A 86 -8.56 0.16 19.78
N THR A 87 -8.72 0.60 18.53
CA THR A 87 -9.49 -0.10 17.48
C THR A 87 -8.84 -1.40 16.98
N LEU A 88 -7.53 -1.53 17.21
CA LEU A 88 -6.74 -2.65 16.71
C LEU A 88 -6.84 -3.88 17.62
N THR A 89 -6.68 -5.07 17.02
CA THR A 89 -6.48 -6.30 17.78
C THR A 89 -5.17 -6.24 18.57
N ASN A 90 -5.04 -7.03 19.65
CA ASN A 90 -3.81 -7.05 20.46
C ASN A 90 -2.53 -7.27 19.63
N ARG A 91 -2.58 -8.19 18.66
CA ARG A 91 -1.43 -8.48 17.78
C ARG A 91 -1.09 -7.28 16.88
N GLN A 92 -2.10 -6.62 16.33
CA GLN A 92 -1.91 -5.41 15.50
C GLN A 92 -1.41 -4.23 16.32
N ARG A 93 -1.94 -4.04 17.52
CA ARG A 93 -1.52 -2.97 18.45
C ARG A 93 -0.06 -3.13 18.86
N GLN A 94 0.39 -4.36 19.16
CA GLN A 94 1.78 -4.64 19.48
C GLN A 94 2.71 -4.29 18.32
N VAL A 95 2.35 -4.69 17.10
CA VAL A 95 3.15 -4.39 15.90
C VAL A 95 3.14 -2.89 15.61
N ALA A 96 1.99 -2.23 15.65
CA ALA A 96 1.86 -0.79 15.41
C ALA A 96 2.62 0.04 16.45
N GLY A 97 2.46 -0.27 17.74
CA GLY A 97 3.19 0.40 18.82
C GLY A 97 4.70 0.21 18.71
N TRP A 98 5.16 -0.98 18.31
CA TRP A 98 6.58 -1.20 18.06
C TRP A 98 7.09 -0.37 16.88
N ILE A 99 6.35 -0.30 15.76
CA ILE A 99 6.70 0.51 14.58
C ILE A 99 6.79 2.00 14.93
N LEU A 100 5.80 2.52 15.68
CA LEU A 100 5.74 3.94 16.05
C LEU A 100 6.89 4.37 16.99
N ASN A 101 7.46 3.42 17.75
CA ASN A 101 8.58 3.67 18.65
C ASN A 101 9.96 3.58 17.96
N GLN A 102 10.02 3.36 16.64
CA GLN A 102 11.29 3.24 15.93
C GLN A 102 11.85 4.62 15.57
N PRO A 103 13.17 4.85 15.75
CA PRO A 103 13.80 6.13 15.41
C PRO A 103 13.91 6.36 13.89
N LEU A 104 13.77 5.29 13.09
CA LEU A 104 13.84 5.30 11.64
C LEU A 104 12.70 4.46 11.05
N PRO A 105 12.26 4.75 9.81
CA PRO A 105 11.27 3.94 9.12
C PRO A 105 11.72 2.47 9.03
N VAL A 106 10.86 1.55 9.45
CA VAL A 106 11.17 0.11 9.46
C VAL A 106 10.61 -0.63 8.26
N THR A 107 11.38 -1.59 7.76
CA THR A 107 10.97 -2.43 6.63
C THR A 107 10.10 -3.61 7.08
N THR A 108 9.28 -4.13 6.17
CA THR A 108 8.44 -5.31 6.46
C THR A 108 9.24 -6.58 6.76
N ASN A 109 10.49 -6.64 6.33
CA ASN A 109 11.40 -7.75 6.64
C ASN A 109 11.82 -7.70 8.11
N LEU A 110 12.25 -6.53 8.58
CA LEU A 110 12.65 -6.29 9.97
C LEU A 110 11.50 -6.58 10.96
N ILE A 111 10.28 -6.14 10.61
CA ILE A 111 9.08 -6.46 11.41
C ILE A 111 8.82 -7.98 11.41
N GLY A 112 8.99 -8.63 10.26
CA GLY A 112 8.80 -10.08 10.14
C GLY A 112 9.77 -10.87 11.01
N GLU A 113 11.05 -10.49 11.02
CA GLU A 113 12.09 -11.07 11.86
C GLU A 113 11.78 -10.85 13.35
N HIS A 114 11.41 -9.63 13.75
CA HIS A 114 11.12 -9.30 15.15
C HIS A 114 9.91 -10.08 15.72
N PHE A 115 8.85 -10.26 14.92
CA PHE A 115 7.61 -10.89 15.38
C PHE A 115 7.44 -12.35 14.97
N GLY A 116 8.41 -12.93 14.25
CA GLY A 116 8.35 -14.29 13.72
C GLY A 116 7.25 -14.50 12.67
N ILE A 117 6.97 -13.49 11.84
CA ILE A 117 5.89 -13.50 10.84
C ILE A 117 6.52 -13.38 9.45
N SER A 118 6.00 -14.12 8.47
CA SER A 118 6.41 -13.90 7.08
C SER A 118 6.16 -12.46 6.63
N THR A 119 7.00 -11.94 5.73
CA THR A 119 6.87 -10.59 5.14
C THR A 119 5.47 -10.34 4.55
N ARG A 120 4.90 -11.35 3.88
CA ARG A 120 3.53 -11.32 3.37
C ARG A 120 2.48 -11.25 4.49
N GLY A 121 2.73 -11.94 5.60
CA GLY A 121 1.88 -11.87 6.79
C GLY A 121 1.92 -10.50 7.46
N VAL A 122 3.10 -9.88 7.54
CA VAL A 122 3.27 -8.50 8.03
C VAL A 122 2.48 -7.52 7.16
N ARG A 123 2.65 -7.59 5.83
CA ARG A 123 1.89 -6.73 4.89
C ARG A 123 0.38 -6.86 5.06
N ARG A 124 -0.12 -8.10 5.20
CA ARG A 124 -1.55 -8.34 5.47
C ARG A 124 -1.98 -7.73 6.80
N LEU A 125 -1.23 -7.99 7.87
CA LEU A 125 -1.53 -7.49 9.21
C LEU A 125 -1.60 -5.97 9.27
N ILE A 126 -0.67 -5.28 8.61
CA ILE A 126 -0.64 -3.82 8.51
C ILE A 126 -1.82 -3.30 7.69
N ASN A 127 -2.09 -3.87 6.51
CA ASN A 127 -3.24 -3.46 5.71
C ASN A 127 -4.58 -3.68 6.43
N ASP A 128 -4.72 -4.81 7.14
CA ASP A 128 -5.89 -5.11 7.96
C ASP A 128 -6.01 -4.15 9.16
N ALA A 129 -4.90 -3.61 9.67
CA ALA A 129 -4.90 -2.61 10.73
C ALA A 129 -5.32 -1.23 10.21
N ILE A 130 -4.76 -0.81 9.07
CA ILE A 130 -5.11 0.46 8.39
C ILE A 130 -6.61 0.48 8.06
N THR A 131 -7.11 -0.58 7.43
CA THR A 131 -8.54 -0.67 7.07
C THR A 131 -9.45 -0.64 8.29
N ARG A 132 -9.05 -1.19 9.44
CA ARG A 132 -9.82 -1.09 10.69
C ARG A 132 -9.89 0.33 11.21
N ILE A 133 -8.75 1.01 11.28
CA ILE A 133 -8.66 2.41 11.69
C ILE A 133 -9.51 3.29 10.76
N GLU A 134 -9.37 3.13 9.44
CA GLU A 134 -10.15 3.89 8.45
C GLU A 134 -11.67 3.64 8.57
N ASN A 135 -12.08 2.40 8.80
CA ASN A 135 -13.50 2.07 8.95
C ASN A 135 -14.09 2.62 10.25
N GLU A 136 -13.32 2.64 11.33
CA GLU A 136 -13.75 3.25 12.59
C GLU A 136 -13.87 4.78 12.46
N HIS A 137 -12.91 5.43 11.80
CA HIS A 137 -13.01 6.87 11.47
C HIS A 137 -14.24 7.18 10.60
N ARG A 138 -14.61 6.34 9.62
CA ARG A 138 -15.84 6.53 8.84
C ARG A 138 -17.11 6.40 9.69
N ASN A 139 -17.09 5.56 10.72
CA ASN A 139 -18.23 5.41 11.64
C ASN A 139 -18.32 6.58 12.63
N VAL A 140 -17.18 7.10 13.11
CA VAL A 140 -17.10 8.29 13.96
C VAL A 140 -17.56 9.55 13.20
N CYS A 141 -17.14 9.74 11.94
CA CYS A 141 -17.60 10.86 11.11
C CYS A 141 -19.08 10.77 10.70
N ARG A 142 -19.70 9.59 10.77
CA ARG A 142 -21.15 9.41 10.57
C ARG A 142 -21.98 9.65 11.84
N ALA A 143 -21.36 9.60 13.01
CA ALA A 143 -22.01 9.73 14.31
C ALA A 143 -22.11 11.20 14.79
N ILE A 144 -21.59 12.16 14.04
CA ILE A 144 -21.78 13.59 14.33
C ILE A 144 -23.18 13.96 13.83
N PRO A 145 -24.17 14.22 14.72
CA PRO A 145 -25.46 14.74 14.28
C PRO A 145 -25.20 16.12 13.67
N ALA A 146 -25.77 16.36 12.49
CA ALA A 146 -25.86 17.70 11.94
C ALA A 146 -26.62 18.56 12.96
N HIS A 147 -25.90 19.37 13.73
CA HIS A 147 -26.51 20.41 14.53
C HIS A 147 -27.16 21.40 13.56
N THR A 148 -28.48 21.52 13.72
CA THR A 148 -29.42 22.47 13.12
C THR A 148 -28.94 23.92 13.18
#